data_AF-A0A2C5XJ13-F1
#
_entry.id   AF-A0A2C5XJ13-F1
#
_cell.length_a   1.000
_cell.length_b   1.000
_cell.length_c   1.000
_cell.angle_alpha   90.00
_cell.angle_beta   90.00
_cell.angle_gamma   90.00
#
_symmetry.space_group_name_H-M   'P 1'
#
loop_
_entity.id
_entity.type
_entity.pdbx_description
1 polymer ?
#
loop_
_entity_poly.entity_id
_entity_poly.type
_entity_poly.pdbx_seq_one_letter_code
_entity_poly.pdbx_strand_id
1 'polypeptide(L)'
;MLMSTAHVDTYCHALETAAEVASDDYLVRLVRLQQLAQGIVVAVAPGGSALPFGMLVDGLAAQVDGFRASLPGHMAALPTMQCHLTVTQVLILDGAMTQDHLPPPQRLSLLWTCVHTLRPFLTLNLPVLEHDRPLYLPIMVSDLTYAFITGIKLLTLQLPGWDATRVGAELGLDAMLGRQVAHLGGLIERRATVGN
;
A
#
# COMPACT_ATOMS: atom_id res chain seq x y z
N MET A 1 -3.09 -7.28 16.82
CA MET A 1 -4.06 -6.87 17.86
C MET A 1 -5.09 -5.99 17.16
N LEU A 2 -6.30 -6.48 16.90
CA LEU A 2 -7.37 -5.66 16.31
C LEU A 2 -7.94 -4.79 17.43
N MET A 3 -7.77 -3.47 17.34
CA MET A 3 -8.50 -2.56 18.21
C MET A 3 -10.01 -2.78 17.99
N SER A 4 -10.81 -2.71 19.06
CA SER A 4 -12.26 -2.75 18.93
C SER A 4 -12.71 -1.61 18.01
N THR A 5 -13.32 -1.96 16.87
CA THR A 5 -13.77 -1.00 15.85
C THR A 5 -14.68 0.07 16.45
N ALA A 6 -15.54 -0.31 17.40
CA ALA A 6 -16.43 0.60 18.10
C ALA A 6 -15.72 1.73 18.88
N HIS A 7 -14.56 1.44 19.48
CA HIS A 7 -13.79 2.47 20.19
C HIS A 7 -13.10 3.41 19.20
N VAL A 8 -12.57 2.86 18.10
CA VAL A 8 -11.95 3.66 17.03
C VAL A 8 -12.98 4.60 16.40
N ASP A 9 -14.20 4.12 16.14
CA ASP A 9 -15.28 4.94 15.60
C ASP A 9 -15.68 6.07 16.56
N THR A 10 -15.69 5.78 17.87
CA THR A 10 -15.93 6.80 18.90
C THR A 10 -14.87 7.90 18.87
N TYR A 11 -13.59 7.53 18.76
CA TYR A 11 -12.50 8.51 18.68
C TYR A 11 -12.52 9.31 17.38
N CYS A 12 -12.79 8.66 16.24
CA CYS A 12 -12.95 9.35 14.96
C CYS A 12 -14.10 10.35 15.01
N HIS A 13 -15.24 9.97 15.58
CA HIS A 13 -16.39 10.87 15.74
C HIS A 13 -16.07 12.05 16.65
N ALA A 14 -15.35 11.83 17.74
CA ALA A 14 -14.90 12.90 18.63
C ALA A 14 -13.98 13.89 17.91
N LEU A 15 -13.02 13.39 17.11
CA LEU A 15 -12.12 14.23 16.29
C LEU A 15 -12.88 15.02 15.22
N GLU A 16 -13.83 14.39 14.52
CA GLU A 16 -14.67 15.05 13.52
C GLU A 16 -15.57 16.13 14.14
N THR A 17 -16.05 15.92 15.36
CA THR A 17 -16.95 16.85 16.05
C THR A 17 -16.20 18.03 16.65
N ALA A 18 -15.05 17.77 17.28
CA ALA A 18 -14.24 18.82 17.89
C ALA A 18 -13.51 19.65 16.83
N ALA A 19 -12.97 18.99 15.79
CA ALA A 19 -12.28 19.60 14.65
C ALA A 19 -11.32 20.73 15.06
N GLU A 20 -10.52 20.48 16.10
CA GLU A 20 -9.69 21.49 16.75
C GLU A 20 -8.55 21.95 15.83
N VAL A 21 -8.04 21.03 15.00
CA VAL A 21 -6.96 21.31 14.04
C VAL A 21 -7.19 20.65 12.68
N ALA A 22 -6.64 21.25 11.62
CA ALA A 22 -6.80 20.77 10.24
C ALA A 22 -6.26 19.34 10.02
N SER A 23 -5.35 18.86 10.86
CA SER A 23 -4.83 17.49 10.81
C SER A 23 -5.82 16.44 11.31
N ASP A 24 -6.91 16.82 11.99
CA ASP A 24 -7.89 15.87 12.54
C ASP A 24 -8.64 15.14 11.42
N ASP A 25 -9.13 15.87 10.40
CA ASP A 25 -9.77 15.25 9.22
C ASP A 25 -8.78 14.29 8.53
N TYR A 26 -7.53 14.71 8.35
CA TYR A 26 -6.51 13.85 7.74
C TYR A 26 -6.27 12.56 8.54
N LEU A 27 -6.16 12.66 9.87
CA LEU A 27 -5.97 11.50 10.74
C LEU A 27 -7.18 10.56 10.68
N VAL A 28 -8.41 11.08 10.71
CA VAL A 28 -9.63 10.28 10.59
C VAL A 28 -9.65 9.53 9.26
N ARG A 29 -9.24 10.18 8.16
CA ARG A 29 -9.17 9.54 6.84
C ARG A 29 -8.14 8.41 6.83
N LEU A 30 -6.96 8.61 7.41
CA LEU A 30 -5.95 7.57 7.53
C LEU A 30 -6.45 6.38 8.34
N VAL A 31 -7.11 6.61 9.47
CA VAL A 31 -7.68 5.56 10.30
C VAL A 31 -8.73 4.75 9.53
N ARG A 32 -9.62 5.43 8.79
CA ARG A 32 -10.63 4.77 7.96
C ARG A 32 -10.02 3.94 6.82
N LEU A 33 -8.98 4.45 6.17
CA LEU A 33 -8.25 3.68 5.15
C LEU A 33 -7.56 2.46 5.77
N GLN A 34 -6.98 2.61 6.96
CA GLN A 34 -6.38 1.50 7.69
C GLN A 34 -7.41 0.44 8.13
N GLN A 35 -8.62 0.84 8.53
CA GLN A 35 -9.73 -0.06 8.82
C GLN A 35 -10.17 -0.83 7.54
N LEU A 36 -10.25 -0.13 6.41
CA LEU A 36 -10.54 -0.76 5.11
C LEU A 36 -9.48 -1.80 4.74
N ALA A 37 -8.19 -1.47 4.87
CA ALA A 37 -7.09 -2.39 4.63
C ALA A 37 -7.15 -3.64 5.54
N GLN A 38 -7.49 -3.46 6.82
CA GLN A 38 -7.69 -4.59 7.75
C GLN A 38 -8.87 -5.46 7.33
N GLY A 39 -10.00 -4.85 6.92
CA GLY A 39 -11.16 -5.56 6.40
C GLY A 39 -10.83 -6.40 5.17
N ILE A 40 -10.03 -5.85 4.25
CA ILE A 40 -9.53 -6.56 3.06
C ILE A 40 -8.71 -7.78 3.46
N VAL A 41 -7.75 -7.64 4.37
CA VAL A 41 -6.91 -8.76 4.84
C VAL A 41 -7.76 -9.90 5.39
N VAL A 42 -8.79 -9.57 6.18
CA VAL A 42 -9.71 -10.58 6.73
C VAL A 42 -10.54 -11.23 5.63
N ALA A 43 -11.08 -10.46 4.69
CA ALA A 43 -11.94 -10.97 3.63
C ALA A 43 -11.20 -11.86 2.62
N VAL A 44 -9.95 -11.52 2.32
CA VAL A 44 -9.09 -12.22 1.35
C VAL A 44 -8.41 -13.46 1.96
N ALA A 45 -8.31 -13.54 3.28
CA ALA A 45 -7.76 -14.70 3.97
C ALA A 45 -8.55 -15.99 3.62
N PRO A 46 -7.90 -17.17 3.66
CA PRO A 46 -8.59 -18.45 3.43
C PRO A 46 -9.80 -18.61 4.37
N GLY A 47 -10.99 -18.78 3.79
CA GLY A 47 -12.25 -18.89 4.55
C GLY A 47 -12.81 -17.56 5.06
N GLY A 48 -12.21 -16.42 4.73
CA GLY A 48 -12.65 -15.08 5.12
C GLY A 48 -13.91 -14.57 4.41
N SER A 49 -14.24 -15.16 3.26
CA SER A 49 -15.44 -14.84 2.49
C SER A 49 -16.00 -16.09 1.81
N ALA A 50 -17.32 -16.15 1.68
CA ALA A 50 -18.02 -17.17 0.90
C ALA A 50 -18.16 -16.80 -0.59
N LEU A 51 -17.77 -15.57 -0.98
CA LEU A 51 -17.89 -15.10 -2.35
C LEU A 51 -16.79 -15.68 -3.25
N PRO A 52 -17.06 -15.92 -4.55
CA PRO A 52 -16.02 -16.22 -5.52
C PRO A 52 -14.95 -15.12 -5.54
N PHE A 53 -13.68 -15.51 -5.58
CA PHE A 53 -12.56 -14.57 -5.41
C PHE A 53 -12.58 -13.40 -6.40
N GLY A 54 -12.96 -13.62 -7.67
CA GLY A 54 -13.07 -12.52 -8.64
C GLY A 54 -14.10 -11.47 -8.25
N MET A 55 -15.30 -11.90 -7.81
CA MET A 55 -16.33 -10.97 -7.33
C MET A 55 -15.92 -10.25 -6.04
N LEU A 56 -15.17 -10.95 -5.18
CA LEU A 56 -14.61 -10.36 -3.97
C LEU A 56 -13.61 -9.25 -4.32
N VAL A 57 -12.68 -9.52 -5.25
CA VAL A 57 -11.70 -8.55 -5.75
C VAL A 57 -12.39 -7.31 -6.30
N ASP A 58 -13.40 -7.47 -7.17
CA ASP A 58 -14.14 -6.36 -7.76
C ASP A 58 -14.86 -5.52 -6.69
N GLY A 59 -15.52 -6.17 -5.73
CA GLY A 59 -16.22 -5.49 -4.65
C GLY A 59 -15.29 -4.74 -3.70
N LEU A 60 -14.12 -5.31 -3.37
CA LEU A 60 -13.12 -4.64 -2.54
C LEU A 60 -12.43 -3.50 -3.30
N ALA A 61 -12.14 -3.67 -4.60
CA ALA A 61 -11.58 -2.62 -5.44
C ALA A 61 -12.53 -1.42 -5.51
N ALA A 62 -13.83 -1.67 -5.71
CA ALA A 62 -14.85 -0.62 -5.70
C ALA A 62 -14.94 0.13 -4.35
N GLN A 63 -14.73 -0.55 -3.22
CA GLN A 63 -14.67 0.11 -1.91
C GLN A 63 -13.46 1.04 -1.78
N VAL A 64 -12.29 0.61 -2.28
CA VAL A 64 -11.08 1.45 -2.28
C VAL A 64 -11.26 2.67 -3.20
N ASP A 65 -11.85 2.47 -4.38
CA ASP A 65 -12.13 3.56 -5.32
C ASP A 65 -13.18 4.53 -4.77
N GLY A 66 -14.22 4.01 -4.10
CA GLY A 66 -15.20 4.82 -3.38
C GLY A 66 -14.57 5.65 -2.27
N PHE A 67 -13.66 5.04 -1.48
CA PHE A 67 -12.90 5.78 -0.47
C PHE A 67 -12.04 6.87 -1.11
N ARG A 68 -11.30 6.56 -2.18
CA ARG A 68 -10.48 7.52 -2.93
C ARG A 68 -11.32 8.69 -3.45
N ALA A 69 -12.49 8.42 -4.02
CA ALA A 69 -13.40 9.45 -4.53
C ALA A 69 -13.98 10.34 -3.43
N SER A 70 -14.06 9.84 -2.19
CA SER A 70 -14.52 10.62 -1.04
C SER A 70 -13.48 11.62 -0.51
N LEU A 71 -12.20 11.48 -0.89
CA LEU A 71 -11.11 12.30 -0.38
C LEU A 71 -11.14 13.72 -0.97
N PRO A 72 -10.90 14.77 -0.17
CA PRO A 72 -10.61 16.10 -0.66
C PRO A 72 -9.38 16.08 -1.57
N GLY A 73 -9.38 16.89 -2.63
CA GLY A 73 -8.30 16.89 -3.62
C GLY A 73 -6.91 17.13 -3.03
N HIS A 74 -6.79 17.99 -2.01
CA HIS A 74 -5.53 18.24 -1.33
C HIS A 74 -5.01 17.02 -0.55
N MET A 75 -5.89 16.15 -0.05
CA MET A 75 -5.51 14.91 0.64
C MET A 75 -5.20 13.79 -0.34
N ALA A 76 -5.98 13.67 -1.43
CA ALA A 76 -5.75 12.70 -2.48
C ALA A 76 -4.39 12.91 -3.20
N ALA A 77 -3.87 14.14 -3.17
CA ALA A 77 -2.55 14.49 -3.69
C ALA A 77 -1.39 14.19 -2.71
N LEU A 78 -1.66 13.90 -1.43
CA LEU A 78 -0.60 13.63 -0.47
C LEU A 78 0.09 12.30 -0.79
N PRO A 79 1.43 12.27 -0.88
CA PRO A 79 2.17 11.04 -1.19
C PRO A 79 1.88 9.89 -0.21
N THR A 80 1.70 10.21 1.07
CA THR A 80 1.35 9.25 2.12
C THR A 80 -0.01 8.59 1.88
N MET A 81 -1.00 9.36 1.46
CA MET A 81 -2.34 8.85 1.16
C MET A 81 -2.32 7.99 -0.12
N GLN A 82 -1.60 8.43 -1.15
CA GLN A 82 -1.44 7.68 -2.40
C GLN A 82 -0.72 6.35 -2.16
N CYS A 83 0.37 6.37 -1.40
CA CYS A 83 1.13 5.20 -0.95
C CYS A 83 0.23 4.17 -0.28
N HIS A 84 -0.54 4.60 0.73
CA HIS A 84 -1.40 3.70 1.48
C HIS A 84 -2.58 3.17 0.65
N LEU A 85 -3.15 3.99 -0.23
CA LEU A 85 -4.18 3.55 -1.19
C LEU A 85 -3.64 2.48 -2.14
N THR A 86 -2.43 2.67 -2.67
CA THR A 86 -1.78 1.68 -3.54
C THR A 86 -1.53 0.37 -2.80
N VAL A 87 -1.00 0.43 -1.58
CA VAL A 87 -0.80 -0.78 -0.76
C VAL A 87 -2.12 -1.48 -0.45
N THR A 88 -3.18 -0.73 -0.20
CA THR A 88 -4.53 -1.27 0.01
C THR A 88 -5.03 -2.03 -1.22
N GLN A 89 -4.75 -1.55 -2.44
CA GLN A 89 -5.05 -2.26 -3.68
C GLN A 89 -4.19 -3.51 -3.85
N VAL A 90 -2.91 -3.42 -3.51
CA VAL A 90 -1.98 -4.57 -3.54
C VAL A 90 -2.43 -5.66 -2.55
N LEU A 91 -2.95 -5.31 -1.38
CA LEU A 91 -3.49 -6.26 -0.39
C LEU A 91 -4.63 -7.13 -0.96
N ILE A 92 -5.48 -6.56 -1.81
CA ILE A 92 -6.57 -7.31 -2.49
C ILE A 92 -5.97 -8.34 -3.45
N LEU A 93 -4.97 -7.91 -4.23
CA LEU A 93 -4.39 -8.71 -5.31
C LEU A 93 -3.37 -9.75 -4.81
N ASP A 94 -2.69 -9.49 -3.69
CA ASP A 94 -1.78 -10.43 -3.01
C ASP A 94 -2.51 -11.75 -2.66
N GLY A 95 -3.81 -11.68 -2.39
CA GLY A 95 -4.65 -12.85 -2.20
C GLY A 95 -4.63 -13.86 -3.35
N ALA A 96 -4.46 -13.38 -4.59
CA ALA A 96 -4.41 -14.23 -5.78
C ALA A 96 -3.21 -15.21 -5.76
N MET A 97 -2.17 -14.92 -4.99
CA MET A 97 -1.01 -15.79 -4.83
C MET A 97 -1.37 -17.12 -4.17
N THR A 98 -2.40 -17.18 -3.34
CA THR A 98 -2.82 -18.39 -2.62
C THR A 98 -4.06 -19.05 -3.24
N GLN A 99 -4.60 -18.54 -4.34
CA GLN A 99 -5.81 -19.08 -4.98
C GLN A 99 -5.48 -20.14 -6.04
N ASP A 100 -5.04 -21.31 -5.61
CA ASP A 100 -4.68 -22.41 -6.54
C ASP A 100 -5.87 -22.99 -7.31
N HIS A 101 -7.10 -22.74 -6.83
CA HIS A 101 -8.32 -23.20 -7.48
C HIS A 101 -8.80 -22.28 -8.62
N LEU A 102 -8.20 -21.11 -8.81
CA LEU A 102 -8.57 -20.23 -9.92
C LEU A 102 -8.04 -20.78 -11.24
N PRO A 103 -8.79 -20.61 -12.35
CA PRO A 103 -8.30 -20.89 -13.69
C PRO A 103 -6.97 -20.16 -13.95
N PRO A 104 -5.94 -20.83 -14.52
CA PRO A 104 -4.62 -20.23 -14.71
C PRO A 104 -4.61 -18.87 -15.42
N PRO A 105 -5.38 -18.63 -16.50
CA PRO A 105 -5.42 -17.32 -17.15
C PRO A 105 -5.96 -16.21 -16.25
N GLN A 106 -6.97 -16.53 -15.44
CA GLN A 106 -7.57 -15.58 -14.50
C GLN A 106 -6.59 -15.24 -13.37
N ARG A 107 -5.94 -16.25 -12.80
CA ARG A 107 -4.92 -16.04 -11.76
C ARG A 107 -3.73 -15.23 -12.29
N LEU A 108 -3.23 -15.56 -13.48
CA LEU A 108 -2.14 -14.81 -14.13
C LEU A 108 -2.53 -13.34 -14.35
N SER A 109 -3.75 -13.08 -14.84
CA SER A 109 -4.25 -11.71 -15.03
C SER A 109 -4.22 -10.91 -13.73
N LEU A 110 -4.73 -11.48 -12.62
CA LEU A 110 -4.71 -10.83 -11.30
C LEU A 110 -3.30 -10.57 -10.78
N LEU A 111 -2.38 -11.52 -10.97
CA LEU A 111 -0.97 -11.36 -10.57
C LEU A 111 -0.26 -10.28 -11.40
N TRP A 112 -0.53 -10.19 -12.70
CA TRP A 112 -0.01 -9.10 -13.54
C TRP A 112 -0.60 -7.75 -13.14
N THR A 113 -1.89 -7.68 -12.81
CA THR A 113 -2.50 -6.47 -12.23
C THR A 113 -1.80 -6.08 -10.92
N CYS A 114 -1.43 -7.05 -10.08
CA CYS A 114 -0.65 -6.80 -8.87
C CYS A 114 0.71 -6.16 -9.19
N VAL A 115 1.45 -6.72 -10.15
CA VAL A 115 2.74 -6.18 -10.62
C VAL A 115 2.59 -4.73 -11.12
N HIS A 116 1.60 -4.47 -11.98
CA HIS A 116 1.37 -3.13 -12.52
C HIS A 116 0.89 -2.12 -11.47
N THR A 117 0.18 -2.57 -10.44
CA THR A 117 -0.23 -1.73 -9.30
C THR A 117 0.95 -1.39 -8.41
N LEU A 118 1.87 -2.35 -8.22
CA LEU A 118 3.06 -2.21 -7.38
C LEU A 118 4.18 -1.39 -8.06
N ARG A 119 4.26 -1.42 -9.40
CA ARG A 119 5.30 -0.71 -10.16
C ARG A 119 5.37 0.80 -9.86
N PRO A 120 4.27 1.58 -9.93
CA PRO A 120 4.28 2.99 -9.57
C PRO A 120 4.85 3.19 -8.16
N PHE A 121 4.43 2.38 -7.19
CA PHE A 121 4.91 2.46 -5.82
C PHE A 121 6.43 2.31 -5.69
N LEU A 122 7.02 1.30 -6.36
CA LEU A 122 8.47 1.04 -6.31
C LEU A 122 9.27 2.02 -7.17
N THR A 123 8.63 2.65 -8.15
CA THR A 123 9.26 3.68 -8.99
C THR A 123 9.12 5.09 -8.44
N LEU A 124 8.18 5.32 -7.52
CA LEU A 124 8.04 6.58 -6.81
C LEU A 124 9.35 6.89 -6.07
N ASN A 125 9.88 8.07 -6.38
CA ASN A 125 10.82 8.73 -5.49
C ASN A 125 10.00 9.18 -4.29
N LEU A 126 9.86 8.32 -3.27
CA LEU A 126 9.48 8.79 -1.95
C LEU A 126 10.49 9.90 -1.64
N PRO A 127 10.09 11.18 -1.65
CA PRO A 127 10.99 12.26 -1.27
C PRO A 127 11.40 11.87 0.13
N VAL A 128 12.67 11.53 0.31
CA VAL A 128 13.16 11.08 1.59
C VAL A 128 12.79 12.15 2.57
N LEU A 129 11.84 11.80 3.43
CA LEU A 129 11.64 12.32 4.77
C LEU A 129 12.24 13.71 4.90
N GLU A 130 11.64 14.68 4.20
CA GLU A 130 12.06 16.07 4.33
C GLU A 130 11.95 16.38 5.83
N HIS A 131 13.11 16.69 6.42
CA HIS A 131 13.37 16.70 7.86
C HIS A 131 12.50 17.70 8.65
N ASP A 132 11.65 18.48 7.98
CA ASP A 132 11.00 19.66 8.55
C ASP A 132 9.50 19.46 8.83
N ARG A 133 8.94 18.27 8.62
CA ARG A 133 7.56 17.96 9.02
C ARG A 133 7.50 16.68 9.83
N PRO A 134 6.65 16.60 10.88
CA PRO A 134 6.34 15.34 11.54
C PRO A 134 5.59 14.46 10.54
N LEU A 135 6.36 13.73 9.73
CA LEU A 135 5.84 12.80 8.75
C LEU A 135 5.34 11.56 9.50
N TYR A 136 4.24 10.98 9.02
CA TYR A 136 3.71 9.69 9.46
C TYR A 136 4.61 8.54 9.00
N LEU A 137 5.89 8.64 9.36
CA LEU A 137 7.00 7.74 9.12
C LEU A 137 6.62 6.25 9.28
N PRO A 138 5.90 5.84 10.35
CA PRO A 138 5.59 4.43 10.54
C PRO A 138 4.70 3.84 9.43
N ILE A 139 3.69 4.59 8.96
CA ILE A 139 2.75 4.14 7.93
C ILE A 139 3.48 3.95 6.60
N MET A 140 4.32 4.92 6.23
CA MET A 140 5.14 4.85 5.03
C MET A 140 6.12 3.68 5.07
N VAL A 141 6.72 3.42 6.24
CA VAL A 141 7.66 2.29 6.41
C VAL A 141 6.92 0.95 6.34
N SER A 142 5.74 0.83 6.94
CA SER A 142 4.95 -0.40 6.83
C SER A 142 4.49 -0.66 5.40
N ASP A 143 4.03 0.37 4.70
CA ASP A 143 3.61 0.29 3.30
C ASP A 143 4.77 -0.13 2.40
N LEU A 144 5.94 0.48 2.60
CA LEU A 144 7.15 0.15 1.87
C LEU A 144 7.59 -1.30 2.14
N THR A 145 7.57 -1.71 3.41
CA THR A 145 7.91 -3.09 3.80
C THR A 145 6.97 -4.09 3.13
N TYR A 146 5.66 -3.82 3.15
CA TYR A 146 4.68 -4.68 2.52
C TYR A 146 4.88 -4.76 1.00
N ALA A 147 5.09 -3.62 0.34
CA ALA A 147 5.38 -3.55 -1.09
C ALA A 147 6.62 -4.40 -1.48
N PHE A 148 7.69 -4.34 -0.69
CA PHE A 148 8.87 -5.17 -0.90
C PHE A 148 8.57 -6.66 -0.71
N ILE A 149 7.88 -7.02 0.37
CA ILE A 149 7.50 -8.41 0.64
C ILE A 149 6.67 -8.96 -0.53
N THR A 150 5.66 -8.23 -0.99
CA THR A 150 4.84 -8.62 -2.14
C THR A 150 5.67 -8.72 -3.42
N GLY A 151 6.58 -7.78 -3.68
CA GLY A 151 7.50 -7.85 -4.82
C GLY A 151 8.36 -9.12 -4.79
N ILE A 152 8.90 -9.48 -3.63
CA ILE A 152 9.67 -10.72 -3.44
C ILE A 152 8.77 -11.94 -3.69
N LYS A 153 7.55 -11.98 -3.12
CA LYS A 153 6.61 -13.08 -3.36
C LYS A 153 6.35 -13.27 -4.85
N LEU A 154 6.08 -12.18 -5.59
CA LEU A 154 5.87 -12.20 -7.04
C LEU A 154 7.07 -12.76 -7.80
N LEU A 155 8.30 -12.45 -7.39
CA LEU A 155 9.52 -12.97 -7.99
C LEU A 155 9.77 -14.45 -7.68
N THR A 156 9.32 -14.91 -6.51
CA THR A 156 9.51 -16.30 -6.06
C THR A 156 8.38 -17.24 -6.49
N LEU A 157 7.31 -16.71 -7.07
CA LEU A 157 6.11 -17.48 -7.41
C LEU A 157 6.41 -18.52 -8.50
N GLN A 158 6.07 -19.78 -8.22
CA GLN A 158 6.20 -20.89 -9.16
C GLN A 158 4.83 -21.19 -9.77
N LEU A 159 4.55 -20.65 -10.96
CA LEU A 159 3.29 -20.83 -11.67
C LEU A 159 3.54 -21.00 -13.17
N PRO A 160 2.90 -21.97 -13.85
CA PRO A 160 3.04 -22.11 -15.31
C PRO A 160 2.62 -20.82 -16.04
N GLY A 161 3.48 -20.34 -16.93
CA GLY A 161 3.26 -19.09 -17.67
C GLY A 161 3.64 -17.81 -16.92
N TRP A 162 4.15 -17.93 -15.68
CA TRP A 162 4.72 -16.81 -14.93
C TRP A 162 6.22 -16.66 -15.23
N ASP A 163 6.66 -15.45 -15.57
CA ASP A 163 8.05 -15.15 -15.91
C ASP A 163 8.65 -14.19 -14.88
N ALA A 164 9.40 -14.74 -13.93
CA ALA A 164 10.05 -13.97 -12.87
C ALA A 164 11.05 -12.93 -13.40
N THR A 165 11.70 -13.20 -14.54
CA THR A 165 12.65 -12.26 -15.15
C THR A 165 11.93 -11.03 -15.65
N ARG A 166 10.80 -11.23 -16.34
CA ARG A 166 9.95 -10.14 -16.82
C ARG A 166 9.33 -9.35 -15.66
N VAL A 167 8.91 -10.03 -14.60
CA VAL A 167 8.40 -9.39 -13.38
C VAL A 167 9.47 -8.51 -12.73
N GLY A 168 10.71 -8.99 -12.61
CA GLY A 168 11.82 -8.22 -12.06
C GLY A 168 12.11 -6.94 -12.87
N ALA A 169 12.12 -7.06 -14.19
CA ALA A 169 12.28 -5.92 -15.09
C ALA A 169 11.14 -4.89 -14.94
N GLU A 170 9.89 -5.36 -14.78
CA GLU A 170 8.71 -4.50 -14.64
C GLU A 170 8.68 -3.78 -13.28
N LEU A 171 9.03 -4.48 -12.19
CA LEU A 171 9.07 -3.89 -10.85
C LEU A 171 10.25 -2.92 -10.66
N GLY A 172 11.35 -3.13 -11.39
CA GLY A 172 12.52 -2.23 -11.35
C GLY A 172 13.17 -2.12 -9.97
N LEU A 173 13.16 -3.21 -9.18
CA LEU A 173 13.68 -3.23 -7.81
C LEU A 173 15.15 -2.80 -7.73
N ASP A 174 15.99 -3.24 -8.68
CA ASP A 174 17.41 -2.86 -8.72
C ASP A 174 17.59 -1.35 -8.89
N ALA A 175 16.81 -0.75 -9.80
CA ALA A 175 16.83 0.70 -10.01
C ALA A 175 16.33 1.46 -8.79
N MET A 176 15.30 0.94 -8.10
CA MET A 176 14.79 1.51 -6.85
C MET A 176 15.84 1.47 -5.74
N LEU A 177 16.46 0.31 -5.50
CA LEU A 177 17.50 0.15 -4.49
C LEU A 177 18.72 1.02 -4.80
N GLY A 178 19.15 1.07 -6.06
CA GLY A 178 20.24 1.94 -6.51
C GLY A 178 19.98 3.42 -6.19
N ARG A 179 18.74 3.90 -6.38
CA ARG A 179 18.34 5.27 -5.99
C ARG A 179 18.40 5.49 -4.48
N GLN A 180 17.94 4.52 -3.67
CA GLN A 180 17.99 4.63 -2.20
C GLN A 180 19.43 4.67 -1.69
N VAL A 181 20.32 3.84 -2.25
CA VAL A 181 21.77 3.85 -1.93
C VAL A 181 22.40 5.19 -2.29
N ALA A 182 22.14 5.71 -3.49
CA ALA A 182 22.66 7.02 -3.92
C ALA A 182 22.17 8.16 -3.01
N HIS A 183 20.90 8.11 -2.60
CA HIS A 183 20.34 9.09 -1.67
C HIS A 183 20.99 9.04 -0.29
N LEU A 184 21.16 7.84 0.29
CA LEU A 184 21.85 7.66 1.56
C LEU A 184 23.30 8.16 1.48
N GLY A 185 23.99 7.92 0.37
CA GLY A 185 25.32 8.48 0.10
C GLY A 185 25.33 10.00 0.17
N GLY A 186 24.40 10.68 -0.51
CA GLY A 186 24.29 12.14 -0.47
C GLY A 186 23.95 12.70 0.91
N LEU A 187 23.15 12.00 1.71
CA LEU A 187 22.87 12.40 3.11
C LEU A 187 24.12 12.31 3.99
N ILE A 188 24.93 11.26 3.82
CA ILE A 188 26.19 11.08 4.54
C ILE A 188 27.16 12.23 4.20
N GLU A 189 27.30 12.56 2.91
CA GLU A 189 28.14 13.67 2.44
C GLU A 189 27.68 15.02 3.03
N ARG A 190 26.37 15.32 3.00
CA ARG A 190 25.83 16.55 3.59
C ARG A 190 26.11 16.66 5.09
N ARG A 191 25.95 15.56 5.83
CA ARG A 191 26.26 15.53 7.28
C ARG A 191 27.75 15.71 7.55
N ALA A 192 28.62 15.18 6.69
CA ALA A 192 30.06 15.41 6.78
C ALA A 192 30.43 16.88 6.55
N THR A 193 29.70 17.61 5.69
CA THR A 193 29.96 19.03 5.41
C THR A 193 29.42 20.00 6.45
N VAL A 194 28.40 19.64 7.23
CA VAL A 194 27.81 20.49 8.27
C VAL A 194 28.51 20.30 9.64
N GLY A 195 29.34 19.26 9.77
CA GLY A 195 30.12 18.95 10.98
C GLY A 195 31.53 19.55 11.05
N ASN A 196 31.94 20.35 10.05
CA ASN A 196 33.16 21.17 10.06
C ASN A 196 32.79 22.66 10.12
#